data_AF-A0A847NQD0-F1
#
_entry.id   AF-A0A847NQD0-F1
#
_cell.length_a   1.000
_cell.length_b   1.000
_cell.length_c   1.000
_cell.angle_alpha   90.00
_cell.angle_beta   90.00
_cell.angle_gamma   90.00
#
_symmetry.space_group_name_H-M   'P 1'
#
loop_
_entity.id
_entity.type
_entity.pdbx_description
1 polymer ?
#
loop_
_entity_poly.entity_id
_entity_poly.type
_entity_poly.pdbx_seq_one_letter_code
_entity_poly.pdbx_strand_id
1 'polypeptide(L)'
;MELFSEQFEKLEIDEKFKFPYLVGAYSKAIIDSSYFSDISKENTTFKKWISNQQLIKSNLVKIFNKANEFERKLRLDSVRNSDLSELVTSHLETNSNIRNSEVSFYFIRGFNDYRKFKKEFPSKEGEKNDSKA
;
A
#
# COMPACT_ATOMS: atom_id res chain seq x y z
N MET A 1 1.21 17.04 6.74
CA MET A 1 0.96 16.15 5.59
C MET A 1 -0.16 15.24 6.04
N GLU A 2 -1.26 15.14 5.30
CA GLU A 2 -2.35 14.22 5.67
C GLU A 2 -1.85 12.78 5.60
N LEU A 3 -2.25 11.95 6.57
CA LEU A 3 -1.98 10.52 6.65
C LEU A 3 -3.14 9.70 6.10
N PHE A 4 -2.86 8.48 5.66
CA PHE A 4 -3.92 7.64 5.11
C PHE A 4 -4.79 7.04 6.21
N SER A 5 -4.21 6.78 7.39
CA SER A 5 -4.94 6.40 8.61
C SER A 5 -6.11 7.34 8.93
N GLU A 6 -5.89 8.66 8.86
CA GLU A 6 -6.91 9.69 9.13
C GLU A 6 -8.12 9.59 8.18
N GLN A 7 -7.91 9.13 6.94
CA GLN A 7 -8.98 8.89 5.98
C GLN A 7 -9.59 7.50 6.17
N PHE A 8 -8.77 6.51 6.49
CA PHE A 8 -9.21 5.15 6.75
C PHE A 8 -10.20 5.07 7.93
N GLU A 9 -9.98 5.83 9.00
CA GLU A 9 -10.89 5.88 10.16
C GLU A 9 -12.30 6.36 9.80
N LYS A 10 -12.44 7.15 8.74
CA LYS A 10 -13.73 7.67 8.26
C LYS A 10 -14.44 6.67 7.36
N LEU A 11 -13.79 5.57 6.96
CA LEU A 11 -14.37 4.57 6.07
C LEU A 11 -15.09 3.49 6.86
N GLU A 12 -16.34 3.25 6.49
CA GLU A 12 -17.09 2.10 6.99
C GLU A 12 -16.69 0.83 6.20
N ILE A 13 -15.71 0.11 6.74
CA ILE A 13 -15.23 -1.18 6.23
C ILE A 13 -15.39 -2.21 7.34
N ASP A 14 -16.15 -3.27 7.06
CA ASP A 14 -16.27 -4.44 7.95
C ASP A 14 -14.86 -5.00 8.25
N GLU A 15 -14.61 -5.29 9.52
CA GLU A 15 -13.30 -5.70 10.08
C GLU A 15 -12.60 -6.74 9.21
N LYS A 16 -13.34 -7.77 8.78
CA LYS A 16 -12.80 -8.89 7.99
C LYS A 16 -12.26 -8.48 6.61
N PHE A 17 -12.60 -7.29 6.15
CA PHE A 17 -12.17 -6.73 4.86
C PHE A 17 -11.12 -5.62 4.99
N LYS A 18 -10.79 -5.18 6.21
CA LYS A 18 -9.76 -4.15 6.43
C LYS A 18 -8.39 -4.61 5.96
N PHE A 19 -8.01 -5.85 6.27
CA PHE A 19 -6.72 -6.39 5.83
C PHE A 19 -6.52 -6.36 4.30
N PRO A 20 -7.38 -6.99 3.46
CA PRO A 20 -7.20 -6.93 2.01
C PRO A 20 -7.23 -5.49 1.47
N TYR A 21 -8.09 -4.63 2.03
CA TYR A 21 -8.15 -3.22 1.66
C TYR A 21 -6.82 -2.51 1.89
N LEU A 22 -6.27 -2.63 3.10
CA LEU A 22 -5.02 -1.98 3.49
C LEU A 22 -3.82 -2.51 2.72
N VAL A 23 -3.75 -3.82 2.45
CA VAL A 23 -2.70 -4.39 1.60
C VAL A 23 -2.77 -3.81 0.18
N GLY A 24 -3.96 -3.55 -0.36
CA GLY A 24 -4.16 -2.86 -1.63
C GLY A 24 -3.64 -1.42 -1.62
N ALA A 25 -4.00 -0.65 -0.59
CA ALA A 25 -3.55 0.73 -0.40
C ALA A 25 -2.01 0.81 -0.28
N TYR A 26 -1.42 -0.02 0.56
CA TYR A 26 0.03 -0.09 0.74
C TYR A 26 0.77 -0.56 -0.52
N SER A 27 0.21 -1.53 -1.26
CA SER A 27 0.79 -1.94 -2.55
C SER A 27 0.86 -0.77 -3.54
N LYS A 28 -0.17 0.08 -3.57
CA LYS A 28 -0.17 1.27 -4.41
C LYS A 28 0.89 2.28 -3.94
N ALA A 29 1.01 2.50 -2.64
CA ALA A 29 2.02 3.39 -2.06
C ALA A 29 3.44 2.97 -2.46
N ILE A 30 3.77 1.68 -2.31
CA ILE A 30 5.09 1.14 -2.71
C ILE A 30 5.33 1.26 -4.21
N ILE A 31 4.34 1.00 -5.07
CA ILE A 31 4.49 1.21 -6.52
C ILE A 31 4.83 2.66 -6.84
N ASP A 32 4.14 3.61 -6.19
CA ASP A 32 4.35 5.02 -6.45
C ASP A 32 5.70 5.50 -5.93
N SER A 33 6.08 5.16 -4.70
CA SER A 33 7.39 5.51 -4.14
C SER A 33 8.52 4.86 -4.93
N SER A 34 8.37 3.60 -5.38
CA SER A 34 9.39 2.89 -6.15
C SER A 34 9.76 3.61 -7.45
N TYR A 35 8.81 4.31 -8.07
CA TYR A 35 9.05 5.08 -9.29
C TYR A 35 10.04 6.23 -9.07
N PHE A 36 10.05 6.81 -7.86
CA PHE A 36 10.89 7.95 -7.49
C PHE A 36 12.08 7.56 -6.61
N SER A 37 12.35 6.28 -6.42
CA SER A 37 13.49 5.81 -5.61
C SER A 37 14.82 6.31 -6.13
N ASP A 38 15.68 6.81 -5.25
CA ASP A 38 17.06 7.17 -5.60
C ASP A 38 17.96 5.96 -5.85
N ILE A 39 17.62 4.79 -5.29
CA ILE A 39 18.35 3.53 -5.52
C ILE A 39 18.10 3.01 -6.94
N SER A 40 16.85 3.11 -7.39
CA SER A 40 16.43 2.60 -8.70
C SER A 40 15.27 3.43 -9.21
N LYS A 41 15.58 4.50 -9.95
CA LYS A 41 14.57 5.36 -10.56
C LYS A 41 13.71 4.57 -11.53
N GLU A 42 12.42 4.91 -11.58
CA GLU A 42 11.42 4.29 -12.44
C GLU A 42 11.27 2.77 -12.21
N ASN A 43 11.56 2.28 -11.00
CA ASN A 43 11.48 0.85 -10.71
C ASN A 43 10.03 0.34 -10.80
N THR A 44 9.79 -0.57 -11.75
CA THR A 44 8.48 -1.20 -11.96
C THR A 44 8.44 -2.67 -11.54
N THR A 45 9.48 -3.16 -10.85
CA THR A 45 9.65 -4.59 -10.54
C THR A 45 8.52 -5.10 -9.63
N PHE A 46 8.21 -4.37 -8.56
CA PHE A 46 7.10 -4.74 -7.68
C PHE A 46 5.76 -4.72 -8.41
N LYS A 47 5.51 -3.68 -9.23
CA LYS A 47 4.31 -3.59 -10.09
C LYS A 47 4.18 -4.80 -11.02
N LYS A 48 5.25 -5.19 -11.71
CA LYS A 48 5.25 -6.38 -12.59
C LYS A 48 5.04 -7.67 -11.79
N TRP A 49 5.65 -7.78 -10.61
CA TRP A 49 5.51 -8.96 -9.75
C TRP A 49 4.07 -9.13 -9.23
N ILE A 50 3.45 -8.04 -8.74
CA ILE A 50 2.10 -8.08 -8.17
C ILE A 50 1.03 -8.32 -9.24
N SER A 51 1.21 -7.82 -10.47
CA SER A 51 0.32 -8.11 -11.60
C SER A 51 0.25 -9.60 -11.97
N ASN A 52 1.24 -10.39 -11.55
CA ASN A 52 1.25 -11.85 -11.74
C ASN A 52 0.74 -12.63 -10.50
N GLN A 53 0.30 -11.95 -9.43
CA GLN A 53 -0.24 -12.61 -8.25
C GLN A 53 -1.77 -12.69 -8.31
N GLN A 54 -2.32 -13.80 -7.81
CA GLN A 54 -3.76 -13.88 -7.57
C GLN A 54 -4.11 -13.10 -6.29
N LEU A 55 -5.12 -12.23 -6.38
CA LEU A 55 -5.62 -11.43 -5.27
C LEU A 55 -6.60 -12.24 -4.42
N ILE A 56 -6.07 -13.25 -3.73
CA ILE A 56 -6.83 -14.21 -2.92
C ILE A 56 -6.30 -14.26 -1.50
N LYS A 57 -7.11 -14.79 -0.57
CA LYS A 57 -6.81 -14.77 0.88
C LYS A 57 -5.41 -15.30 1.19
N SER A 58 -5.06 -16.46 0.63
CA SER A 58 -3.78 -17.14 0.87
C SER A 58 -2.55 -16.34 0.41
N ASN A 59 -2.73 -15.36 -0.48
CA ASN A 59 -1.64 -14.58 -1.06
C ASN A 59 -1.47 -13.20 -0.41
N LEU A 60 -2.42 -12.70 0.38
CA LEU A 60 -2.36 -11.33 0.92
C LEU A 60 -1.11 -11.08 1.78
N VAL A 61 -0.80 -12.00 2.70
CA VAL A 61 0.41 -11.91 3.54
C VAL A 61 1.68 -11.93 2.69
N LYS A 62 1.71 -12.76 1.64
CA LYS A 62 2.84 -12.82 0.70
C LYS A 62 3.01 -11.50 -0.05
N ILE A 63 1.92 -10.87 -0.47
CA ILE A 63 1.93 -9.57 -1.15
C ILE A 63 2.43 -8.49 -0.19
N PHE A 64 1.91 -8.44 1.04
CA PHE A 64 2.36 -7.48 2.07
C PHE A 64 3.85 -7.63 2.38
N ASN A 65 4.33 -8.85 2.60
CA ASN A 65 5.75 -9.10 2.86
C ASN A 65 6.63 -8.70 1.67
N LYS A 66 6.16 -8.92 0.43
CA LYS A 66 6.90 -8.50 -0.76
C LYS A 66 6.94 -6.97 -0.88
N ALA A 67 5.85 -6.27 -0.58
CA ALA A 67 5.83 -4.82 -0.55
C ALA A 67 6.83 -4.25 0.49
N ASN A 68 6.84 -4.79 1.71
CA ASN A 68 7.83 -4.44 2.75
C ASN A 68 9.29 -4.74 2.35
N GLU A 69 9.51 -5.83 1.60
CA GLU A 69 10.83 -6.13 1.05
C GLU A 69 11.29 -5.04 0.08
N PHE A 70 10.40 -4.56 -0.79
CA PHE A 70 10.70 -3.50 -1.74
C PHE A 70 10.89 -2.14 -1.07
N GLU A 71 10.07 -1.80 -0.07
CA GLU A 71 10.25 -0.58 0.73
C GLU A 71 11.68 -0.47 1.27
N ARG A 72 12.13 -1.52 1.97
CA ARG A 72 13.49 -1.57 2.55
C ARG A 72 14.60 -1.60 1.49
N LYS A 73 14.43 -2.41 0.45
CA LYS A 73 15.45 -2.55 -0.62
C LYS A 73 15.67 -1.26 -1.39
N LEU A 74 14.62 -0.47 -1.58
CA LEU A 74 14.65 0.76 -2.37
C LEU A 74 14.71 2.03 -1.50
N ARG A 75 14.84 1.88 -0.17
CA ARG A 75 14.85 2.99 0.82
C ARG A 75 13.69 3.97 0.58
N LEU A 76 12.48 3.42 0.53
CA LEU A 76 11.26 4.19 0.28
C LEU A 76 10.65 4.74 1.57
N ASP A 77 11.48 4.90 2.60
CA ASP A 77 11.05 5.32 3.93
C ASP A 77 10.38 6.70 3.83
N SER A 78 9.09 6.75 4.17
CA SER A 78 8.33 7.98 4.21
C SER A 78 7.24 7.86 5.26
N VAL A 79 6.83 8.99 5.85
CA VAL A 79 5.78 9.02 6.87
C VAL A 79 4.52 8.29 6.40
N ARG A 80 4.16 8.41 5.11
CA ARG A 80 3.00 7.73 4.53
C ARG A 80 3.18 6.23 4.34
N ASN A 81 4.36 5.77 3.96
CA ASN A 81 4.61 4.33 3.82
C ASN A 81 4.68 3.67 5.20
N SER A 82 5.29 4.33 6.19
CA SER A 82 5.32 3.85 7.57
C SER A 82 3.91 3.81 8.19
N ASP A 83 3.11 4.87 8.01
CA ASP A 83 1.70 4.93 8.43
C ASP A 83 0.90 3.75 7.88
N LEU A 84 1.00 3.51 6.56
CA LEU A 84 0.32 2.38 5.93
C LEU A 84 0.83 1.02 6.39
N SER A 85 2.15 0.87 6.58
CA SER A 85 2.73 -0.41 7.04
C SER A 85 2.26 -0.75 8.46
N GLU A 86 2.21 0.24 9.35
CA GLU A 86 1.66 0.11 10.70
C GLU A 86 0.16 -0.19 10.68
N LEU A 87 -0.60 0.49 9.81
CA LEU A 87 -2.03 0.28 9.64
C LEU A 87 -2.36 -1.13 9.13
N VAL A 88 -1.60 -1.64 8.14
CA VAL A 88 -1.73 -3.02 7.66
C VAL A 88 -1.40 -4.02 8.77
N THR A 89 -0.36 -3.77 9.56
CA THR A 89 0.11 -4.67 10.62
C THR A 89 -0.88 -4.75 11.77
N SER A 90 -1.47 -3.61 12.18
CA SER A 90 -2.49 -3.55 13.24
C SER A 90 -3.79 -4.26 12.87
N HIS A 91 -4.07 -4.41 11.57
CA HIS A 91 -5.24 -5.12 11.05
C HIS A 91 -4.86 -6.42 10.33
N LEU A 92 -3.74 -7.04 10.72
CA LEU A 92 -3.31 -8.31 10.13
C LEU A 92 -4.32 -9.42 10.49
N GLU A 93 -5.15 -9.81 9.53
CA GLU A 93 -6.09 -10.90 9.72
C GLU A 93 -5.86 -12.06 8.75
N THR A 94 -5.44 -13.20 9.30
CA THR A 94 -5.10 -14.41 8.55
C THR A 94 -6.25 -15.44 8.53
N ASN A 95 -7.24 -15.32 9.42
CA ASN A 95 -8.23 -16.36 9.68
C ASN A 95 -9.68 -16.00 9.32
N SER A 96 -9.92 -14.89 8.61
CA SER A 96 -11.27 -14.47 8.21
C SER A 96 -11.93 -15.39 7.17
N ASN A 97 -13.21 -15.72 7.34
CA ASN A 97 -13.98 -16.50 6.36
C ASN A 97 -14.50 -15.58 5.24
N ILE A 98 -13.61 -15.16 4.35
CA ILE A 98 -13.90 -14.25 3.23
C ILE A 98 -13.72 -14.96 1.89
N ARG A 99 -14.61 -14.68 0.93
CA ARG A 99 -14.50 -15.23 -0.43
C ARG A 99 -13.35 -14.55 -1.17
N ASN A 100 -12.68 -15.30 -2.03
CA ASN A 100 -11.58 -14.78 -2.86
C ASN A 100 -12.00 -13.58 -3.74
N SER A 101 -13.24 -13.55 -4.23
CA SER A 101 -13.78 -12.40 -4.97
C SER A 101 -13.90 -11.15 -4.11
N GLU A 102 -14.27 -11.29 -2.84
CA GLU A 102 -14.35 -10.17 -1.89
C GLU A 102 -12.96 -9.66 -1.54
N VAL A 103 -11.98 -10.57 -1.34
CA VAL A 103 -10.57 -10.21 -1.20
C VAL A 103 -10.09 -9.37 -2.37
N SER A 104 -10.30 -9.84 -3.60
CA SER A 104 -9.93 -9.12 -4.82
C SER A 104 -10.60 -7.74 -4.88
N PHE A 105 -11.88 -7.66 -4.55
CA PHE A 105 -12.64 -6.42 -4.55
C PHE A 105 -12.07 -5.40 -3.56
N TYR A 106 -11.91 -5.77 -2.28
CA TYR A 106 -11.43 -4.85 -1.26
C TYR A 106 -9.97 -4.44 -1.49
N PHE A 107 -9.13 -5.36 -1.98
CA PHE A 107 -7.78 -5.03 -2.41
C PHE A 107 -7.78 -3.93 -3.48
N ILE A 108 -8.58 -4.10 -4.54
CA ILE A 108 -8.66 -3.11 -5.62
C ILE A 108 -9.26 -1.80 -5.11
N ARG A 109 -10.25 -1.85 -4.21
CA ARG A 109 -10.84 -0.68 -3.57
C ARG A 109 -9.77 0.13 -2.82
N GLY A 110 -8.99 -0.49 -1.93
CA GLY A 110 -7.93 0.20 -1.19
C GLY A 110 -6.83 0.74 -2.08
N PHE A 111 -6.45 -0.01 -3.12
CA PHE A 111 -5.51 0.45 -4.14
C PHE A 111 -5.98 1.75 -4.83
N ASN A 112 -7.25 1.79 -5.21
CA ASN A 112 -7.84 2.95 -5.89
C ASN A 112 -8.09 4.12 -4.95
N ASP A 113 -8.53 3.86 -3.72
CA ASP A 113 -8.81 4.91 -2.74
C ASP A 113 -7.51 5.57 -2.28
N TYR A 114 -6.41 4.83 -2.10
CA TYR A 114 -5.10 5.46 -1.88
C TYR A 114 -4.66 6.32 -3.08
N ARG A 115 -4.94 5.88 -4.31
CA ARG A 115 -4.66 6.69 -5.51
C ARG A 115 -5.45 8.01 -5.49
N LYS A 116 -6.71 8.01 -5.03
CA LYS A 116 -7.50 9.25 -4.88
C LYS A 116 -6.95 10.12 -3.76
N PHE A 117 -6.68 9.53 -2.60
CA PHE A 117 -6.06 10.20 -1.46
C PHE A 117 -4.79 10.97 -1.87
N LYS A 118 -3.86 10.34 -2.59
CA LYS A 118 -2.62 11.00 -3.03
C LYS A 118 -2.89 12.18 -3.97
N LYS A 119 -3.96 12.14 -4.77
CA LYS A 119 -4.34 13.26 -5.66
C LYS A 119 -4.94 14.43 -4.87
N GLU A 120 -5.76 14.14 -3.87
CA GLU A 120 -6.41 15.15 -3.03
C GLU A 120 -5.43 15.78 -2.03
N PHE A 121 -4.55 14.95 -1.49
CA PHE A 121 -3.52 15.33 -0.52
C PHE A 121 -2.15 15.03 -1.12
N PRO A 122 -1.68 15.79 -2.12
CA PRO A 122 -0.32 15.66 -2.60
C PRO A 122 0.64 15.93 -1.43
N SER A 123 1.68 15.12 -1.30
CA SER A 123 2.76 15.48 -0.40
C SER A 123 3.39 16.77 -0.95
N LYS A 124 3.60 17.78 -0.08
CA LYS A 124 4.29 19.02 -0.48
C LYS A 124 5.75 18.76 -0.91
N GLU A 125 6.25 17.55 -0.71
CA GLU A 125 7.54 17.07 -1.16
C GLU A 125 7.38 15.85 -2.07
N GLY A 126 8.10 15.92 -3.19
CA GLY A 126 7.93 15.11 -4.39
C GLY A 126 7.61 16.04 -5.55
N GLU A 127 8.53 16.93 -5.95
CA GLU A 127 9.62 16.51 -6.85
C GLU A 127 11.06 16.99 -6.51
N LYS A 128 11.34 17.74 -5.43
CA LYS A 128 12.70 18.35 -5.25
C LYS A 128 13.38 18.37 -3.87
N ASN A 129 12.85 17.74 -2.81
CA ASN A 129 13.43 17.91 -1.46
C ASN A 129 13.85 16.63 -0.71
N ASP A 130 13.90 15.46 -1.35
CA ASP A 130 14.65 14.31 -0.79
C ASP A 130 16.13 14.31 -1.25
N SER A 131 16.61 15.46 -1.72
CA SER A 131 17.99 15.65 -2.15
C SER A 131 18.47 17.07 -1.83
N LYS A 132 18.60 17.41 -0.54
CA LYS A 132 19.58 18.38 0.01
C LYS A 132 19.36 18.63 1.51
N ALA A 133 20.11 17.90 2.34
CA ALA A 133 21.03 18.42 3.36
C ALA A 133 21.77 17.23 3.98
#